data_AF-A0A7K3XG74-F1
#
_entry.id   AF-A0A7K3XG74-F1
#
_cell.length_a   1.000
_cell.length_b   1.000
_cell.length_c   1.000
_cell.angle_alpha   90.00
_cell.angle_beta   90.00
_cell.angle_gamma   90.00
#
_symmetry.space_group_name_H-M   'P 1'
#
loop_
_entity.id
_entity.type
_entity.pdbx_description
1 polymer ?
#
loop_
_entity_poly.entity_id
_entity_poly.type
_entity_poly.pdbx_seq_one_letter_code
_entity_poly.pdbx_strand_id
1 'polypeptide(L)'
;MKNSIFSFIVMFLIVSCATTAKFPVSSVTPAAQITAKMKKDKNKNYAISVTANYLASVERLQTPMKTYVVWVVTENNGIKNIGQLNSNNPKKSTLQAVTPFHPREIFITAENEGNISYPSGIEISRTKL
;
A
#
# COMPACT_ATOMS: atom_id res chain seq x y z
N MET A 1 -48.26 12.32 -37.08
CA MET A 1 -46.81 12.36 -37.34
C MET A 1 -46.22 13.58 -36.67
N LYS A 2 -45.42 13.40 -35.61
CA LYS A 2 -44.31 14.29 -35.22
C LYS A 2 -43.61 13.65 -34.01
N ASN A 3 -42.56 12.91 -34.33
CA ASN A 3 -41.66 12.30 -33.37
C ASN A 3 -40.84 13.43 -32.73
N SER A 4 -40.82 13.52 -31.41
CA SER A 4 -39.79 14.29 -30.71
C SER A 4 -38.90 13.31 -29.94
N ILE A 5 -37.66 13.22 -30.40
CA ILE A 5 -36.63 12.29 -29.95
C ILE A 5 -36.16 12.72 -28.55
N PHE A 6 -36.46 11.92 -27.53
CA PHE A 6 -35.91 12.09 -26.18
C PHE A 6 -34.44 11.61 -26.20
N SER A 7 -33.49 12.54 -26.23
CA SER A 7 -32.06 12.22 -26.15
C SER A 7 -31.68 11.86 -24.71
N PHE A 8 -31.60 10.55 -24.43
CA PHE A 8 -31.11 10.03 -23.15
C PHE A 8 -29.57 10.14 -23.11
N ILE A 9 -29.04 11.17 -22.43
CA ILE A 9 -27.62 11.25 -22.09
C ILE A 9 -27.33 10.21 -21.01
N VAL A 10 -26.73 9.09 -21.40
CA VAL A 10 -26.22 8.06 -20.49
C VAL A 10 -24.87 8.53 -19.95
N MET A 11 -24.88 9.13 -18.76
CA MET A 11 -23.67 9.50 -18.03
C MET A 11 -23.00 8.21 -17.49
N PHE A 12 -22.02 7.67 -18.21
CA PHE A 12 -21.20 6.55 -17.73
C PHE A 12 -20.32 7.00 -16.56
N LEU A 13 -20.77 6.73 -15.33
CA LEU A 13 -19.93 6.86 -14.14
C LEU A 13 -18.90 5.72 -14.16
N ILE A 14 -17.67 6.02 -14.57
CA ILE A 14 -16.52 5.11 -14.45
C ILE A 14 -16.19 4.89 -12.96
N VAL A 15 -16.82 3.88 -12.37
CA VAL A 15 -16.48 3.38 -11.04
C VAL A 15 -15.13 2.68 -11.11
N SER A 16 -14.05 3.41 -10.82
CA SER A 16 -12.72 2.80 -10.64
C SER A 16 -12.75 1.95 -9.37
N CYS A 17 -12.82 0.63 -9.56
CA CYS A 17 -12.76 -0.35 -8.49
C CYS A 17 -11.35 -0.35 -7.87
N ALA A 18 -11.27 -0.32 -6.55
CA ALA A 18 -10.01 -0.37 -5.83
C ALA A 18 -9.76 -1.80 -5.34
N THR A 19 -8.56 -2.30 -5.58
CA THR A 19 -8.12 -3.61 -5.10
C THR A 19 -7.68 -3.48 -3.64
N THR A 20 -8.13 -4.39 -2.78
CA THR A 20 -7.79 -4.37 -1.34
C THR A 20 -7.25 -5.73 -0.94
N ALA A 21 -6.06 -5.76 -0.34
CA ALA A 21 -5.40 -6.96 0.12
C ALA A 21 -5.12 -6.87 1.63
N LYS A 22 -5.47 -7.95 2.35
CA LYS A 22 -5.04 -8.13 3.74
C LYS A 22 -3.69 -8.82 3.77
N PHE A 23 -2.86 -8.44 4.71
CA PHE A 23 -1.61 -9.14 4.96
C PHE A 23 -1.87 -10.36 5.84
N PRO A 24 -1.10 -11.44 5.65
CA PRO A 24 -1.08 -12.54 6.61
C PRO A 24 -0.49 -12.06 7.94
N VAL A 25 -0.80 -12.79 9.01
CA VAL A 25 -0.26 -12.54 10.35
C VAL A 25 1.26 -12.65 10.32
N SER A 26 1.94 -11.64 10.86
CA SER A 26 3.39 -11.61 10.99
C SER A 26 3.85 -12.44 12.17
N SER A 27 4.93 -13.20 12.02
CA SER A 27 5.63 -13.82 13.17
C SER A 27 6.39 -12.78 14.02
N VAL A 28 6.76 -11.64 13.44
CA VAL A 28 7.51 -10.56 14.09
C VAL A 28 6.57 -9.63 14.87
N THR A 29 5.41 -9.31 14.28
CA THR A 29 4.38 -8.47 14.91
C THR A 29 2.99 -9.12 14.85
N PRO A 30 2.70 -10.16 15.66
CA PRO A 30 1.46 -10.95 15.54
C PRO A 30 0.16 -10.18 15.77
N ALA A 31 0.22 -9.09 16.56
CA ALA A 31 -0.93 -8.23 16.81
C ALA A 31 -1.27 -7.27 15.65
N ALA A 32 -0.35 -7.10 14.68
CA ALA A 32 -0.52 -6.14 13.61
C ALA A 32 -1.62 -6.58 12.64
N GLN A 33 -2.54 -5.66 12.35
CA GLN A 33 -3.57 -5.84 11.34
C GLN A 33 -3.28 -4.89 10.18
N ILE A 34 -2.81 -5.45 9.06
CA ILE A 34 -2.31 -4.67 7.94
C ILE A 34 -3.19 -4.89 6.71
N THR A 35 -3.53 -3.79 6.04
CA THR A 35 -4.29 -3.79 4.78
C THR A 35 -3.63 -2.83 3.79
N ALA A 36 -3.48 -3.30 2.56
CA ALA A 36 -3.13 -2.48 1.42
C ALA A 36 -4.35 -2.24 0.53
N LYS A 37 -4.48 -1.04 -0.01
CA LYS A 37 -5.47 -0.68 -1.02
C LYS A 37 -4.76 -0.03 -2.19
N MET A 38 -5.04 -0.51 -3.39
CA MET A 38 -4.51 0.02 -4.64
C MET A 38 -5.65 0.48 -5.53
N LYS A 39 -5.50 1.66 -6.13
CA LYS A 39 -6.44 2.19 -7.10
C LYS A 39 -5.69 2.85 -8.25
N LYS A 40 -6.09 2.53 -9.48
CA LYS A 40 -5.58 3.24 -10.65
C LYS A 40 -6.24 4.61 -10.75
N ASP A 41 -5.44 5.67 -10.83
CA ASP A 41 -5.92 7.05 -10.97
C ASP A 41 -6.19 7.41 -12.44
N LYS A 42 -6.66 8.64 -12.67
CA LYS A 42 -6.97 9.15 -14.02
C LYS A 42 -5.73 9.32 -14.90
N ASN A 43 -4.55 9.47 -14.29
CA ASN A 43 -3.27 9.62 -14.95
C ASN A 43 -2.59 8.27 -15.21
N LYS A 44 -3.29 7.15 -14.95
CA LYS A 44 -2.80 5.78 -15.07
C LYS A 44 -1.69 5.42 -14.07
N ASN A 45 -1.52 6.20 -13.00
CA ASN A 45 -0.68 5.82 -11.87
C ASN A 45 -1.48 4.95 -10.89
N TYR A 46 -0.75 4.28 -10.01
CA TYR A 46 -1.31 3.44 -8.95
C TYR A 46 -1.18 4.19 -7.62
N ALA A 47 -2.32 4.65 -7.10
CA ALA A 47 -2.44 5.19 -5.76
C ALA A 47 -2.53 4.03 -4.77
N ILE A 48 -1.59 3.99 -3.83
CA ILE A 48 -1.43 2.94 -2.84
C ILE A 48 -1.63 3.53 -1.45
N SER A 49 -2.49 2.86 -0.67
CA SER A 49 -2.71 3.13 0.74
C SER A 49 -2.34 1.90 1.54
N VAL A 50 -1.48 2.04 2.54
CA VAL A 50 -1.20 0.99 3.52
C VAL A 50 -1.61 1.49 4.89
N THR A 51 -2.40 0.68 5.59
CA THR A 51 -2.78 0.93 6.98
C THR A 51 -2.39 -0.26 7.82
N ALA A 52 -1.64 0.00 8.89
CA ALA A 52 -1.25 -0.99 9.89
C ALA A 52 -1.80 -0.56 11.26
N ASN A 53 -2.77 -1.31 11.78
CA ASN A 53 -3.27 -1.13 13.13
C ASN A 53 -2.52 -2.04 14.10
N TYR A 54 -2.28 -1.55 15.33
CA TYR A 54 -1.59 -2.29 16.39
C TYR A 54 -0.20 -2.82 15.98
N LEU A 55 0.46 -2.16 15.03
CA LEU A 55 1.83 -2.46 14.67
C LEU A 55 2.73 -2.08 15.84
N ALA A 56 3.61 -3.00 16.24
CA ALA A 56 4.56 -2.72 17.32
C ALA A 56 5.45 -1.52 16.94
N SER A 57 5.83 -0.70 17.92
CA SER A 57 6.86 0.33 17.72
C SER A 57 8.13 -0.32 17.18
N VAL A 58 8.75 0.27 16.17
CA VAL A 58 9.88 -0.34 15.45
C VAL A 58 11.12 -0.54 16.33
N GLU A 59 11.24 0.28 17.37
CA GLU A 59 12.28 0.25 18.40
C GLU A 59 12.03 -0.83 19.46
N ARG A 60 10.80 -1.38 19.51
CA ARG A 60 10.38 -2.43 20.44
C ARG A 60 10.38 -3.83 19.80
N LEU A 61 10.82 -3.96 18.56
CA LEU A 61 11.07 -5.25 17.94
C LEU A 61 12.19 -5.99 18.66
N GLN A 62 12.24 -7.33 18.54
CA GLN A 62 13.32 -8.14 19.11
C GLN A 62 14.70 -7.65 18.65
N THR A 63 14.81 -7.26 17.39
CA THR A 63 15.93 -6.47 16.88
C THR A 63 15.41 -5.06 16.60
N PRO A 64 15.74 -4.07 17.45
CA PRO A 64 15.29 -2.70 17.27
C PRO A 64 15.77 -2.12 15.93
N MET A 65 14.87 -1.45 15.21
CA MET A 65 15.13 -0.73 13.97
C MET A 65 14.61 0.71 14.09
N LYS A 66 14.75 1.54 13.05
CA LYS A 66 14.37 2.97 13.11
C LYS A 66 13.07 3.31 12.40
N THR A 67 12.68 2.53 11.39
CA THR A 67 11.49 2.84 10.60
C THR A 67 10.90 1.62 9.92
N TYR A 68 9.62 1.70 9.56
CA TYR A 68 8.99 0.73 8.68
C TYR A 68 8.94 1.28 7.26
N VAL A 69 9.52 0.54 6.31
CA VAL A 69 9.52 0.88 4.89
C VAL A 69 8.55 -0.02 4.15
N VAL A 70 7.73 0.58 3.29
CA VAL A 70 6.82 -0.15 2.42
C VAL A 70 7.43 -0.28 1.04
N TRP A 71 7.39 -1.50 0.54
CA TRP A 71 7.96 -1.90 -0.73
C TRP A 71 6.89 -2.46 -1.65
N VAL A 72 7.08 -2.26 -2.94
CA VAL A 72 6.29 -2.92 -3.97
C VAL A 72 7.17 -3.80 -4.86
N VAL A 73 6.70 -5.00 -5.15
CA VAL A 73 7.23 -5.80 -6.26
C VAL A 73 6.42 -5.41 -7.49
N THR A 74 7.09 -4.83 -8.48
CA THR A 74 6.45 -4.40 -9.72
C THR A 74 6.45 -5.54 -10.76
N GLU A 75 5.61 -5.45 -11.78
CA GLU A 75 5.60 -6.43 -12.87
C GLU A 75 6.96 -6.54 -13.58
N ASN A 76 7.53 -5.39 -13.97
CA ASN A 76 8.68 -5.31 -14.89
C ASN A 76 9.82 -4.38 -14.41
N ASN A 77 9.74 -3.80 -13.22
CA ASN A 77 10.69 -2.79 -12.75
C ASN A 77 11.35 -3.15 -11.39
N GLY A 78 11.28 -4.43 -11.01
CA GLY A 78 11.85 -4.94 -9.76
C GLY A 78 11.14 -4.42 -8.51
N ILE A 79 11.87 -4.38 -7.41
CA ILE A 79 11.40 -3.89 -6.11
C ILE A 79 11.58 -2.37 -6.05
N LYS A 80 10.58 -1.65 -5.55
CA LYS A 80 10.64 -0.20 -5.33
C LYS A 80 10.23 0.16 -3.90
N ASN A 81 11.01 1.03 -3.27
CA ASN A 81 10.63 1.73 -2.05
C ASN A 81 9.51 2.73 -2.38
N ILE A 82 8.37 2.66 -1.70
CA ILE A 82 7.26 3.60 -1.91
C ILE A 82 7.01 4.51 -0.69
N GLY A 83 7.90 4.46 0.30
CA GLY A 83 7.89 5.35 1.45
C GLY A 83 7.80 4.61 2.79
N GLN A 84 7.68 5.40 3.86
CA GLN A 84 7.66 4.91 5.23
C GLN A 84 6.24 4.94 5.80
N LEU A 85 5.93 4.01 6.70
CA LEU A 85 4.71 4.13 7.51
C LEU A 85 4.87 5.31 8.47
N ASN A 86 3.95 6.27 8.39
CA ASN A 86 3.88 7.34 9.36
C ASN A 86 3.04 6.87 10.58
N SER A 87 3.66 6.92 11.76
CA SER A 87 3.06 6.56 13.04
C SER A 87 2.64 7.80 13.84
N ASN A 88 1.72 8.61 13.30
CA ASN A 88 1.14 9.74 14.04
C ASN A 88 0.30 9.30 15.25
N ASN A 89 -0.11 8.03 15.31
CA ASN A 89 -0.92 7.46 16.39
C ASN A 89 -0.30 6.14 16.87
N PRO A 90 -0.16 5.90 18.19
CA PRO A 90 0.37 4.66 18.73
C PRO A 90 -0.34 3.37 18.25
N LYS A 91 -1.61 3.48 17.85
CA LYS A 91 -2.44 2.35 17.41
C LYS A 91 -2.54 2.20 15.91
N LYS A 92 -2.11 3.19 15.12
CA LYS A 92 -2.35 3.22 13.67
C LYS A 92 -1.22 3.93 12.94
N SER A 93 -0.59 3.20 12.04
CA SER A 93 0.43 3.70 11.11
C SER A 93 -0.09 3.65 9.68
N THR A 94 0.22 4.65 8.87
CA THR A 94 -0.30 4.75 7.50
C THR A 94 0.75 5.23 6.51
N LEU A 95 0.65 4.75 5.27
CA LEU A 95 1.33 5.32 4.09
C LEU A 95 0.28 5.65 3.03
N GLN A 96 0.48 6.79 2.37
CA GLN A 96 -0.16 7.13 1.11
C GLN A 96 0.93 7.41 0.09
N ALA A 97 0.92 6.71 -1.03
CA ALA A 97 1.92 6.85 -2.09
C ALA A 97 1.29 6.72 -3.47
N VAL A 98 1.98 7.24 -4.48
CA VAL A 98 1.64 7.05 -5.90
C VAL A 98 2.86 6.50 -6.62
N THR A 99 2.64 5.56 -7.53
CA THR A 99 3.70 4.99 -8.37
C THR A 99 3.21 4.80 -9.80
N PRO A 100 4.04 5.06 -10.82
CA PRO A 100 3.70 4.74 -12.20
C PRO A 100 3.84 3.22 -12.50
N PHE A 101 4.54 2.47 -11.64
CA PHE A 101 4.83 1.06 -11.85
C PHE A 101 3.69 0.19 -11.31
N HIS A 102 3.19 -0.76 -12.10
CA HIS A 102 2.14 -1.69 -11.70
C HIS A 102 2.65 -2.65 -10.61
N PRO A 103 2.14 -2.57 -9.36
CA PRO A 103 2.53 -3.45 -8.27
C PRO A 103 1.78 -4.79 -8.32
N ARG A 104 2.49 -5.91 -8.15
CA ARG A 104 1.92 -7.25 -7.95
C ARG A 104 1.91 -7.69 -6.50
N GLU A 105 2.88 -7.21 -5.72
CA GLU A 105 2.99 -7.50 -4.30
C GLU A 105 3.35 -6.24 -3.53
N ILE A 106 2.92 -6.19 -2.27
CA ILE A 106 3.36 -5.21 -1.30
C ILE A 106 3.92 -5.95 -0.09
N PHE A 107 5.05 -5.47 0.43
CA PHE A 107 5.61 -5.97 1.67
C PHE A 107 6.18 -4.82 2.50
N ILE A 108 6.35 -5.08 3.79
CA ILE A 108 6.85 -4.10 4.76
C ILE A 108 8.10 -4.67 5.41
N THR A 109 9.14 -3.86 5.55
CA THR A 109 10.33 -4.20 6.33
C THR A 109 10.55 -3.21 7.46
N ALA A 110 11.17 -3.67 8.54
CA ALA A 110 11.76 -2.81 9.56
C ALA A 110 13.22 -2.51 9.18
N GLU A 111 13.57 -1.24 9.04
CA GLU A 111 14.86 -0.78 8.48
C GLU A 111 15.52 0.26 9.38
N ASN A 112 16.84 0.44 9.20
CA ASN A 112 17.59 1.52 9.84
C ASN A 112 17.47 2.86 9.14
N GLU A 113 17.15 2.86 7.85
CA GLU A 113 17.03 4.06 7.01
C GLU A 113 15.80 3.94 6.10
N GLY A 114 15.08 5.05 5.92
CA GLY A 114 13.83 5.05 5.17
C GLY A 114 13.98 5.27 3.66
N ASN A 115 15.12 5.82 3.23
CA ASN A 115 15.42 6.24 1.87
C ASN A 115 16.45 5.33 1.18
N ILE A 116 16.38 4.03 1.47
CA ILE A 116 17.22 3.00 0.87
C ILE A 116 16.63 2.46 -0.43
N SER A 117 17.49 1.98 -1.33
CA SER A 117 17.11 1.53 -2.69
C SER A 117 16.77 0.04 -2.77
N TYR A 118 17.08 -0.73 -1.74
CA TYR A 118 16.78 -2.15 -1.62
C TYR A 118 16.51 -2.50 -0.15
N PRO A 119 15.62 -3.47 0.13
CA PRO A 119 15.36 -3.90 1.50
C PRO A 119 16.59 -4.58 2.09
N SER A 120 16.87 -4.31 3.37
CA SER A 120 18.03 -4.84 4.08
C SER A 120 17.70 -5.39 5.47
N GLY A 121 16.54 -5.02 5.99
CA GLY A 121 16.09 -5.36 7.33
C GLY A 121 15.11 -6.52 7.37
N ILE A 122 14.29 -6.53 8.41
CA ILE A 122 13.42 -7.66 8.74
C ILE A 122 12.09 -7.49 8.03
N GLU A 123 11.71 -8.45 7.18
CA GLU A 123 10.38 -8.48 6.58
C GLU A 123 9.31 -8.74 7.64
N ILE A 124 8.34 -7.84 7.73
CA ILE A 124 7.23 -7.92 8.67
C ILE A 124 6.12 -8.81 8.11
N SER A 125 5.66 -8.50 6.90
CA SER A 125 4.65 -9.28 6.19
C SER A 125 4.56 -8.86 4.73
N ARG A 126 4.02 -9.74 3.89
CA ARG A 126 3.89 -9.60 2.44
C ARG A 126 2.53 -10.09 1.96
N THR A 127 1.96 -9.40 0.99
CA THR A 127 0.71 -9.83 0.34
C THR A 127 0.71 -9.53 -1.15
N LYS A 128 -0.10 -10.29 -1.90
CA LYS A 128 -0.38 -10.04 -3.32
C LYS A 128 -1.52 -9.04 -3.43
N LEU A 129 -1.44 -8.17 -4.43
CA LEU A 129 -2.53 -7.25 -4.79
C LEU A 129 -3.45 -7.89 -5.82
#